data_AF-A0A017SAK7-F1
#
_entry.id   AF-A0A017SAK7-F1
#
_cell.length_a   1.000
_cell.length_b   1.000
_cell.length_c   1.000
_cell.angle_alpha   90.00
_cell.angle_beta   90.00
_cell.angle_gamma   90.00
#
_symmetry.space_group_name_H-M   'P 1'
#
loop_
_entity.id
_entity.type
_entity.pdbx_description
1 polymer ?
#
loop_
_entity_poly.entity_id
_entity_poly.type
_entity_poly.pdbx_seq_one_letter_code
_entity_poly.pdbx_strand_id
1 'polypeptide(L)'
;MSWPKRKYSQFSTAIWNSGEPIYSGALYLLALALADNVLFGLPSPKEVFEQRILEGKVVNSKPRVRWCLAHSADPNPQNIGQYINVLSHAGEYASTPVLELLAAHGGDFRCSNALHCAAHGSVGYSMEERIEVLAWLLEKTGIDISQRKHEFSGMNSWRDTMETALHYAVGSNALGFMRFLLEKGIVAGLRDFQVRLREIRRWKWEIMKL
;
A
#
# COMPACT_ATOMS: atom_id res chain seq x y z
N MET A 1 -5.18 -35.56 44.99
CA MET A 1 -5.48 -34.45 44.06
C MET A 1 -4.52 -34.54 42.88
N SER A 2 -5.00 -35.02 41.73
CA SER A 2 -4.22 -35.10 40.49
C SER A 2 -4.58 -33.94 39.57
N TRP A 3 -3.58 -33.32 38.97
CA TRP A 3 -3.78 -32.28 37.96
C TRP A 3 -4.24 -32.90 36.63
N PRO A 4 -5.10 -32.22 35.84
CA PRO A 4 -5.55 -32.75 34.57
C PRO A 4 -4.41 -32.69 33.53
N LYS A 5 -4.13 -33.83 32.89
CA LYS A 5 -3.21 -33.90 31.74
C LYS A 5 -3.78 -33.06 30.60
N ARG A 6 -3.12 -31.94 30.27
CA ARG A 6 -3.44 -31.15 29.07
C ARG A 6 -3.27 -32.03 27.84
N LYS A 7 -4.37 -32.28 27.12
CA LYS A 7 -4.32 -32.83 25.77
C LYS A 7 -3.71 -31.75 24.87
N TYR A 8 -2.44 -31.91 24.53
CA TYR A 8 -1.85 -31.17 23.43
C TYR A 8 -2.64 -31.51 22.16
N SER A 9 -3.23 -30.49 21.53
CA SER A 9 -3.92 -30.69 20.26
C SER A 9 -2.88 -31.09 19.20
N GLN A 10 -3.31 -31.92 18.24
CA GLN A 10 -2.48 -32.41 17.13
C GLN A 10 -1.75 -31.28 16.35
N PHE A 11 -2.21 -30.03 16.50
CA PHE A 11 -1.57 -28.83 15.92
C PHE A 11 -0.20 -28.50 16.51
N SER A 12 0.04 -28.79 17.79
CA SER A 12 1.32 -28.45 18.44
C SER A 12 2.50 -29.28 17.94
N THR A 13 2.25 -30.51 17.48
CA THR A 13 3.30 -31.44 17.03
C THR A 13 3.73 -31.19 15.58
N ALA A 14 2.84 -30.64 14.74
CA ALA A 14 3.15 -30.36 13.32
C ALA A 14 4.10 -29.15 13.15
N ILE A 15 4.09 -28.20 14.08
CA ILE A 15 4.85 -26.94 14.01
C ILE A 15 6.35 -27.15 14.28
N TRP A 16 6.74 -28.19 15.02
CA TRP A 16 8.13 -28.43 15.41
C TRP A 16 8.90 -29.40 14.49
N ASN A 17 8.20 -30.11 13.60
CA ASN A 17 8.80 -31.15 12.74
C ASN A 17 8.99 -30.74 11.27
N SER A 18 8.59 -29.53 10.87
CA SER A 18 8.93 -29.01 9.55
C SER A 18 10.37 -28.50 9.56
N GLY A 19 11.30 -29.23 8.94
CA GLY A 19 12.69 -28.82 8.75
C GLY A 19 12.90 -27.63 7.82
N GLU A 20 11.88 -26.77 7.64
CA GLU A 20 11.94 -25.53 6.86
C GLU A 20 11.69 -24.33 7.79
N PRO A 21 12.35 -23.18 7.55
CA PRO A 21 12.17 -22.00 8.37
C PRO A 21 10.76 -21.46 8.14
N ILE A 22 9.80 -21.87 8.97
CA ILE A 22 8.48 -21.27 9.00
C ILE A 22 8.68 -19.79 9.35
N TYR A 23 8.32 -18.95 8.39
CA TYR A 23 8.17 -17.50 8.46
C TYR A 23 7.79 -17.06 9.88
N SER A 24 8.70 -16.36 10.55
CA SER A 24 8.44 -15.66 11.82
C SER A 24 7.23 -14.73 11.74
N GLY A 25 6.91 -14.21 10.55
CA GLY A 25 5.65 -13.49 10.27
C GLY A 25 4.38 -14.34 10.50
N ALA A 26 4.42 -15.65 10.23
CA ALA A 26 3.30 -16.55 10.47
C ALA A 26 3.05 -16.79 11.97
N LEU A 27 4.11 -16.84 12.78
CA LEU A 27 4.02 -16.92 14.23
C LEU A 27 3.43 -15.64 14.86
N TYR A 28 3.74 -14.47 14.30
CA TYR A 28 3.16 -13.19 14.74
C TYR A 28 1.68 -13.04 14.37
N LEU A 29 1.28 -13.46 13.16
CA LEU A 29 -0.11 -13.47 12.73
C LEU A 29 -0.95 -14.49 13.52
N LEU A 30 -0.37 -15.65 13.85
CA LEU A 30 -1.00 -16.63 14.75
C LEU A 30 -1.13 -16.08 16.18
N ALA A 31 -0.12 -15.38 16.70
CA ALA A 31 -0.16 -14.78 18.02
C ALA A 31 -1.19 -13.64 18.14
N LEU A 32 -1.31 -12.79 17.11
CA LEU A 32 -2.34 -11.74 17.04
C LEU A 32 -3.75 -12.33 16.88
N ALA A 33 -3.92 -13.35 16.03
CA ALA A 33 -5.21 -14.01 15.83
C ALA A 33 -5.70 -14.76 17.09
N LEU A 34 -4.77 -15.29 17.90
CA LEU A 34 -5.05 -15.89 19.21
C LEU A 34 -5.33 -14.84 20.30
N ALA A 35 -4.66 -13.68 20.27
CA ALA A 35 -4.86 -12.62 21.25
C ALA A 35 -6.22 -11.91 21.11
N ASP A 36 -6.72 -11.76 19.88
CA ASP A 36 -7.98 -11.04 19.59
C ASP A 36 -9.20 -11.97 19.41
N ASN A 37 -9.07 -13.28 19.66
CA ASN A 37 -10.16 -14.28 19.51
C ASN A 37 -10.78 -14.35 18.10
N VAL A 38 -10.06 -13.89 17.07
CA VAL A 38 -10.53 -13.69 15.68
C VAL A 38 -10.70 -15.00 14.89
N LEU A 39 -10.24 -16.13 15.44
CA LEU A 39 -10.24 -17.43 14.73
C LEU A 39 -11.60 -18.15 14.74
N PHE A 40 -12.62 -17.63 15.41
CA PHE A 40 -13.97 -18.19 15.32
C PHE A 40 -14.65 -17.77 14.01
N GLY A 41 -14.53 -18.61 12.98
CA GLY A 41 -15.34 -18.49 11.76
C GLY A 41 -14.59 -18.66 10.43
N LEU A 42 -13.28 -18.87 10.42
CA LEU A 42 -12.51 -19.08 9.18
C LEU A 42 -12.13 -20.56 8.99
N PRO A 43 -12.39 -21.16 7.81
CA PRO A 43 -12.20 -22.58 7.56
C PRO A 43 -10.74 -23.00 7.29
N SER A 44 -9.80 -22.09 7.03
CA SER A 44 -8.39 -22.47 6.85
C SER A 44 -7.34 -21.38 7.18
N PRO A 45 -6.11 -21.77 7.56
CA PRO A 45 -4.99 -20.85 7.74
C PRO A 45 -4.60 -20.09 6.47
N LYS A 46 -4.77 -20.70 5.29
CA LYS A 46 -4.46 -20.08 4.00
C LYS A 46 -5.28 -18.79 3.79
N GLU A 47 -6.57 -18.81 4.12
CA GLU A 47 -7.42 -17.62 4.06
C GLU A 47 -7.03 -16.57 5.11
N VAL A 48 -6.50 -16.97 6.27
CA VAL A 48 -5.96 -16.04 7.28
C VAL A 48 -4.73 -15.29 6.73
N PHE A 49 -3.85 -15.98 6.01
CA PHE A 49 -2.69 -15.39 5.34
C PHE A 49 -3.06 -14.52 4.14
N GLU A 50 -4.10 -14.89 3.40
CA GLU A 50 -4.56 -14.16 2.21
C GLU A 50 -5.48 -12.97 2.52
N GLN A 51 -6.18 -12.94 3.68
CA GLN A 51 -7.19 -11.90 3.98
C GLN A 51 -6.82 -10.87 5.06
N ARG A 52 -5.77 -11.05 5.87
CA ARG A 52 -5.57 -10.18 7.07
C ARG A 52 -4.13 -9.81 7.45
N ILE A 53 -3.31 -9.44 6.47
CA ILE A 53 -2.55 -8.21 6.69
C ILE A 53 -3.45 -7.12 6.13
N LEU A 54 -4.13 -6.35 6.98
CA LEU A 54 -4.74 -5.10 6.51
C LEU A 54 -3.56 -4.24 6.04
N GLU A 55 -3.28 -4.28 4.74
CA GLU A 55 -2.02 -3.87 4.13
C GLU A 55 -1.71 -2.38 4.42
N GLY A 56 -2.75 -1.56 4.68
CA GLY A 56 -2.63 -0.19 5.20
C GLY A 56 -2.28 -0.05 6.69
N LYS A 57 -2.64 -1.00 7.57
CA LYS A 57 -2.40 -0.95 9.03
C LYS A 57 -1.01 -1.39 9.47
N VAL A 58 -0.26 -2.03 8.58
CA VAL A 58 1.16 -2.32 8.84
C VAL A 58 2.01 -1.14 8.41
N VAL A 59 1.80 -0.64 7.19
CA VAL A 59 2.59 0.47 6.63
C VAL A 59 2.34 1.83 7.31
N ASN A 60 1.28 1.99 8.10
CA ASN A 60 1.10 3.18 8.93
C ASN A 60 1.90 3.14 10.26
N SER A 61 2.62 2.05 10.54
CA SER A 61 3.30 1.82 11.82
C SER A 61 4.78 1.46 11.63
N LYS A 62 5.66 2.44 11.85
CA LYS A 62 7.12 2.25 11.75
C LYS A 62 7.66 1.06 12.57
N PRO A 63 7.23 0.82 13.83
CA PRO A 63 7.68 -0.35 14.58
C PRO A 63 7.28 -1.68 13.94
N ARG A 64 6.06 -1.77 13.40
CA ARG A 64 5.58 -2.98 12.73
C ARG A 64 6.33 -3.24 11.43
N VAL A 65 6.49 -2.22 10.59
CA VAL A 65 7.28 -2.33 9.36
C VAL A 65 8.72 -2.75 9.66
N ARG A 66 9.37 -2.11 10.65
CA ARG A 66 10.73 -2.50 11.06
C ARG A 66 10.79 -3.96 11.49
N TRP A 67 9.83 -4.41 12.28
CA TRP A 67 9.78 -5.80 12.73
C TRP A 67 9.62 -6.75 11.55
N CYS A 68 8.71 -6.48 10.60
CA CYS A 68 8.53 -7.31 9.41
C CYS A 68 9.81 -7.40 8.57
N LEU A 69 10.46 -6.26 8.29
CA LEU A 69 11.69 -6.21 7.50
C LEU A 69 12.87 -6.92 8.20
N ALA A 70 12.98 -6.78 9.53
CA ALA A 70 13.97 -7.52 10.32
C ALA A 70 13.77 -9.05 10.26
N HIS A 71 12.59 -9.50 9.85
CA HIS A 71 12.21 -10.89 9.69
C HIS A 71 12.09 -11.31 8.22
N SER A 72 12.87 -10.65 7.34
CA SER A 72 12.98 -10.98 5.91
C SER A 72 11.69 -10.83 5.10
N ALA A 73 10.75 -10.01 5.56
CA ALA A 73 9.62 -9.63 4.72
C ALA A 73 10.15 -8.86 3.50
N ASP A 74 9.75 -9.29 2.30
CA ASP A 74 10.02 -8.57 1.06
C ASP A 74 9.18 -7.28 1.04
N PRO A 75 9.78 -6.09 0.80
CA PRO A 75 9.02 -4.84 0.62
C PRO A 75 8.33 -4.73 -0.75
N ASN A 76 8.61 -5.62 -1.70
CA ASN A 76 8.05 -5.64 -3.05
C ASN A 76 7.10 -6.83 -3.32
N PRO A 77 6.28 -7.31 -2.36
CA PRO A 77 5.49 -8.50 -2.61
C PRO A 77 4.46 -8.18 -3.69
N GLN A 78 4.46 -8.97 -4.75
CA GLN A 78 3.43 -8.91 -5.76
C GLN A 78 2.23 -9.66 -5.22
N ASN A 79 1.14 -8.95 -4.91
CA ASN A 79 -0.12 -9.62 -4.59
C ASN A 79 -0.74 -10.09 -5.92
N ILE A 80 -0.58 -11.37 -6.23
CA ILE A 80 -1.04 -11.98 -7.49
C ILE A 80 -2.59 -11.93 -7.62
N GLY A 81 -3.31 -11.65 -6.52
CA GLY A 81 -4.78 -11.56 -6.49
C GLY A 81 -5.37 -10.19 -6.16
N GLN A 82 -4.57 -9.19 -5.76
CA GLN A 82 -5.06 -7.84 -5.45
C GLN A 82 -4.27 -6.78 -6.22
N TYR A 83 -5.01 -5.80 -6.74
CA TYR A 83 -4.51 -4.73 -7.61
C TYR A 83 -3.58 -3.70 -6.94
N ILE A 84 -3.19 -3.93 -5.68
CA ILE A 84 -2.46 -2.98 -4.83
C ILE A 84 -1.33 -3.74 -4.13
N ASN A 85 -0.08 -3.27 -4.29
CA ASN A 85 1.08 -3.83 -3.59
C ASN A 85 1.38 -3.02 -2.30
N VAL A 86 2.26 -3.56 -1.44
CA VAL A 86 2.64 -2.92 -0.15
C VAL A 86 3.06 -1.46 -0.33
N LEU A 87 3.85 -1.16 -1.36
CA LEU A 87 4.34 0.21 -1.62
C LEU A 87 3.21 1.14 -2.06
N SER A 88 2.22 0.64 -2.80
CA SER A 88 1.02 1.39 -3.18
C SER A 88 0.22 1.79 -1.93
N HIS A 89 -0.01 0.84 -1.02
CA HIS A 89 -0.62 1.12 0.28
C HIS A 89 0.23 2.04 1.15
N ALA A 90 1.55 1.94 1.07
CA ALA A 90 2.44 2.83 1.80
C ALA A 90 2.30 4.28 1.30
N GLY A 91 2.17 4.51 -0.01
CA GLY A 91 1.86 5.84 -0.55
C GLY A 91 0.55 6.40 0.01
N GLU A 92 -0.43 5.54 0.25
CA GLU A 92 -1.73 5.94 0.82
C GLU A 92 -1.63 6.31 2.31
N TYR A 93 -1.06 5.42 3.12
CA TYR A 93 -1.22 5.45 4.58
C TYR A 93 0.06 5.68 5.38
N ALA A 94 1.23 5.52 4.77
CA ALA A 94 2.50 5.62 5.49
C ALA A 94 2.93 7.07 5.64
N SER A 95 3.77 7.33 6.65
CA SER A 95 4.54 8.56 6.78
C SER A 95 5.88 8.45 6.06
N THR A 96 6.53 9.58 5.77
CA THR A 96 7.85 9.61 5.12
C THR A 96 8.89 8.74 5.84
N PRO A 97 8.97 8.64 7.19
CA PRO A 97 9.96 7.78 7.84
C PRO A 97 9.68 6.28 7.70
N VAL A 98 8.47 5.88 7.30
CA VAL A 98 8.17 4.49 6.93
C VAL A 98 8.54 4.24 5.48
N LEU A 99 8.28 5.19 4.58
CA LEU A 99 8.71 5.08 3.17
C LEU A 99 10.23 4.98 3.06
N GLU A 100 10.96 5.78 3.82
CA GLU A 100 12.42 5.70 3.95
C GLU A 100 12.88 4.32 4.41
N LEU A 101 12.18 3.74 5.38
CA LEU A 101 12.51 2.42 5.91
C LEU A 101 12.29 1.33 4.86
N LEU A 102 11.19 1.39 4.11
CA LEU A 102 10.89 0.47 3.01
C LEU A 102 11.92 0.61 1.88
N ALA A 103 12.25 1.85 1.46
CA ALA A 103 13.28 2.10 0.45
C ALA A 103 14.66 1.59 0.88
N ALA A 104 15.05 1.80 2.15
CA ALA A 104 16.31 1.32 2.69
C ALA A 104 16.44 -0.22 2.68
N HIS A 105 15.32 -0.94 2.61
CA HIS A 105 15.28 -2.40 2.50
C HIS A 105 14.98 -2.89 1.07
N GLY A 106 15.13 -2.02 0.06
CA GLY A 106 15.00 -2.39 -1.35
C GLY A 106 13.61 -2.24 -1.94
N GLY A 107 12.70 -1.49 -1.29
CA GLY A 107 11.39 -1.16 -1.87
C GLY A 107 11.53 -0.33 -3.15
N ASP A 108 11.05 -0.86 -4.28
CA ASP A 108 11.06 -0.21 -5.59
C ASP A 108 9.72 0.46 -5.90
N PHE A 109 9.63 1.74 -5.56
CA PHE A 109 8.43 2.54 -5.79
C PHE A 109 8.11 2.76 -7.27
N ARG A 110 9.07 2.61 -8.18
CA ARG A 110 8.86 2.79 -9.63
C ARG A 110 7.93 1.72 -10.20
N CYS A 111 7.88 0.56 -9.55
CA CYS A 111 7.00 -0.55 -9.89
C CYS A 111 5.75 -0.59 -9.00
N SER A 112 5.26 0.56 -8.54
CA SER A 112 4.10 0.65 -7.63
C SER A 112 3.12 1.76 -8.03
N ASN A 113 1.96 1.78 -7.37
CA ASN A 113 0.97 2.86 -7.46
C ASN A 113 1.06 3.84 -6.28
N ALA A 114 2.19 3.90 -5.58
CA ALA A 114 2.35 4.75 -4.39
C ALA A 114 2.02 6.22 -4.65
N LEU A 115 2.44 6.76 -5.80
CA LEU A 115 2.17 8.15 -6.17
C LEU A 115 0.68 8.40 -6.41
N HIS A 116 -0.01 7.46 -7.08
CA HIS A 116 -1.46 7.53 -7.31
C HIS A 116 -2.25 7.47 -6.00
N CYS A 117 -1.88 6.52 -5.14
CA CYS A 117 -2.48 6.34 -3.82
C CYS A 117 -2.27 7.57 -2.92
N ALA A 118 -1.07 8.16 -2.92
CA ALA A 118 -0.80 9.40 -2.20
C ALA A 118 -1.64 10.58 -2.73
N ALA A 119 -1.84 10.65 -4.05
CA ALA A 119 -2.62 11.70 -4.71
C ALA A 119 -4.15 11.52 -4.58
N HIS A 120 -4.63 10.32 -4.23
CA HIS A 120 -6.04 10.08 -3.96
C HIS A 120 -6.56 10.89 -2.77
N GLY A 121 -5.71 11.07 -1.75
CA GLY A 121 -6.14 11.59 -0.45
C GLY A 121 -6.90 10.54 0.35
N SER A 122 -6.36 10.20 1.51
CA SER A 122 -6.99 9.23 2.42
C SER A 122 -7.66 9.95 3.57
N VAL A 123 -8.84 9.45 3.93
CA VAL A 123 -9.59 9.96 5.08
C VAL A 123 -8.76 9.74 6.35
N GLY A 124 -8.57 10.79 7.14
CA GLY A 124 -7.88 10.74 8.43
C GLY A 124 -6.43 11.24 8.44
N TYR A 125 -5.91 11.72 7.31
CA TYR A 125 -4.60 12.40 7.24
C TYR A 125 -4.77 13.86 6.81
N SER A 126 -3.84 14.72 7.24
CA SER A 126 -3.86 16.11 6.77
C SER A 126 -3.39 16.21 5.33
N MET A 127 -3.78 17.28 4.64
CA MET A 127 -3.34 17.56 3.27
C MET A 127 -1.81 17.75 3.24
N GLU A 128 -1.26 18.41 4.24
CA GLU A 128 0.16 18.69 4.37
C GLU A 128 0.98 17.40 4.49
N GLU A 129 0.54 16.45 5.32
CA GLU A 129 1.20 15.15 5.49
C GLU A 129 1.20 14.33 4.19
N ARG A 130 0.11 14.39 3.41
CA ARG A 130 0.03 13.70 2.13
C ARG A 130 0.84 14.41 1.04
N ILE A 131 0.91 15.74 1.04
CA ILE A 131 1.82 16.51 0.17
C ILE A 131 3.28 16.17 0.49
N GLU A 132 3.63 16.02 1.76
CA GLU A 132 4.98 15.61 2.18
C GLU A 132 5.34 14.23 1.60
N VAL A 133 4.40 13.28 1.65
CA VAL A 133 4.57 11.95 1.02
C VAL A 133 4.71 12.06 -0.49
N LEU A 134 3.89 12.86 -1.17
CA LEU A 134 4.01 13.10 -2.62
C LEU A 134 5.38 13.69 -2.98
N ALA A 135 5.84 14.69 -2.24
CA ALA A 135 7.15 15.30 -2.43
C ALA A 135 8.28 14.29 -2.25
N TRP A 136 8.21 13.51 -1.16
CA TRP A 136 9.20 12.48 -0.88
C TRP A 136 9.27 11.43 -1.99
N LEU A 137 8.13 10.94 -2.47
CA LEU A 137 8.08 9.97 -3.58
C LEU A 137 8.76 10.51 -4.83
N LEU A 138 8.41 11.72 -5.26
CA LEU A 138 8.98 12.35 -6.47
C LEU A 138 10.48 12.63 -6.33
N GLU A 139 10.93 13.06 -5.15
CA GLU A 139 12.31 13.52 -4.96
C GLU A 139 13.29 12.40 -4.61
N LYS A 140 12.81 11.31 -3.98
CA LYS A 140 13.69 10.27 -3.41
C LYS A 140 13.67 8.95 -4.17
N THR A 141 12.60 8.66 -4.92
CA THR A 141 12.44 7.33 -5.54
C THR A 141 12.72 7.31 -7.05
N GLY A 142 12.85 8.49 -7.67
CA GLY A 142 13.00 8.60 -9.13
C GLY A 142 11.75 8.14 -9.90
N ILE A 143 10.60 8.05 -9.24
CA ILE A 143 9.32 7.77 -9.87
C ILE A 143 8.99 8.89 -10.87
N ASP A 144 8.52 8.50 -12.06
CA ASP A 144 8.09 9.47 -13.08
C ASP A 144 6.76 10.09 -12.63
N ILE A 145 6.69 11.42 -12.56
CA ILE A 145 5.46 12.15 -12.21
C ILE A 145 4.31 11.83 -13.18
N SER A 146 4.65 11.47 -14.41
CA SER A 146 3.70 11.07 -15.46
C SER A 146 3.43 9.56 -15.50
N GLN A 147 4.00 8.80 -14.56
CA GLN A 147 3.81 7.37 -14.44
C GLN A 147 2.32 7.02 -14.47
N ARG A 148 2.01 6.08 -15.34
CA ARG A 148 0.69 5.46 -15.40
C ARG A 148 0.59 4.37 -14.35
N LYS A 149 -0.63 4.16 -13.89
CA LYS A 149 -0.95 3.12 -12.91
C LYS A 149 -0.35 1.78 -13.34
N HIS A 150 0.45 1.18 -12.47
CA HIS A 150 1.04 -0.14 -12.64
C HIS A 150 -0.04 -1.23 -12.46
N GLU A 151 -0.06 -2.19 -13.37
CA GLU A 151 -1.02 -3.29 -13.41
C GLU A 151 -0.52 -4.49 -12.59
N PHE A 152 -1.24 -4.86 -11.52
CA PHE A 152 -1.10 -6.17 -10.89
C PHE A 152 -2.28 -7.06 -11.33
N SER A 153 -2.11 -7.70 -12.48
CA SER A 153 -2.90 -8.81 -13.06
C SER A 153 -4.20 -8.53 -13.87
N GLY A 154 -4.20 -9.07 -15.10
CA GLY A 154 -5.22 -9.98 -15.63
C GLY A 154 -6.46 -9.41 -16.32
N MET A 155 -6.99 -8.29 -15.85
CA MET A 155 -8.21 -7.72 -16.42
C MET A 155 -7.84 -6.76 -17.55
N ASN A 156 -8.05 -7.19 -18.79
CA ASN A 156 -7.81 -6.48 -20.06
C ASN A 156 -8.69 -5.21 -20.23
N SER A 157 -8.80 -4.40 -19.20
CA SER A 157 -9.33 -3.04 -19.27
C SER A 157 -8.15 -2.10 -19.43
N TRP A 158 -7.58 -2.06 -20.64
CA TRP A 158 -6.67 -1.00 -21.13
C TRP A 158 -7.20 0.42 -20.87
N ARG A 159 -8.49 0.55 -20.47
CA ARG A 159 -9.17 1.80 -20.13
C ARG A 159 -8.85 2.29 -18.71
N ASP A 160 -8.55 1.41 -17.76
CA ASP A 160 -8.31 1.76 -16.35
C ASP A 160 -6.83 2.04 -16.02
N THR A 161 -5.95 1.90 -17.02
CA THR A 161 -4.49 1.82 -16.83
C THR A 161 -3.77 3.05 -17.37
N MET A 162 -4.52 4.06 -17.81
CA MET A 162 -4.00 5.34 -18.29
C MET A 162 -3.98 6.46 -17.24
N GLU A 163 -4.47 6.19 -16.03
CA GLU A 163 -4.54 7.19 -14.97
C GLU A 163 -3.15 7.51 -14.41
N THR A 164 -2.90 8.80 -14.21
CA THR A 164 -1.73 9.35 -13.51
C THR A 164 -2.15 9.82 -12.13
N ALA A 165 -1.18 10.18 -11.29
CA ALA A 165 -1.46 10.78 -9.98
C ALA A 165 -2.38 12.01 -10.06
N LEU A 166 -2.30 12.81 -11.13
CA LEU A 166 -3.21 13.94 -11.34
C LEU A 166 -4.65 13.48 -11.61
N HIS A 167 -4.86 12.37 -12.33
CA HIS A 167 -6.21 11.83 -12.55
C HIS A 167 -6.85 11.38 -11.24
N TYR A 168 -6.06 10.80 -10.34
CA TYR A 168 -6.48 10.43 -8.98
C TYR A 168 -6.85 11.67 -8.16
N ALA A 169 -5.97 12.69 -8.13
CA ALA A 169 -6.25 13.94 -7.41
C ALA A 169 -7.52 14.64 -7.92
N VAL A 170 -7.77 14.62 -9.24
CA VAL A 170 -9.00 15.16 -9.84
C VAL A 170 -10.22 14.33 -9.48
N GLY A 171 -10.13 13.00 -9.59
CA GLY A 171 -11.22 12.10 -9.23
C GLY A 171 -11.67 12.24 -7.77
N SER A 172 -10.73 12.56 -6.88
CA SER A 172 -10.98 12.82 -5.46
C SER A 172 -11.29 14.28 -5.12
N ASN A 173 -11.35 15.18 -6.12
CA ASN A 173 -11.52 16.62 -5.92
C ASN A 173 -10.50 17.24 -4.93
N ALA A 174 -9.26 16.74 -4.96
CA ALA A 174 -8.21 17.09 -4.01
C ALA A 174 -7.35 18.25 -4.53
N LEU A 175 -7.90 19.47 -4.46
CA LEU A 175 -7.32 20.68 -5.07
C LEU A 175 -5.86 20.96 -4.67
N GLY A 176 -5.49 20.69 -3.41
CA GLY A 176 -4.11 20.85 -2.95
C GLY A 176 -3.12 19.92 -3.65
N PHE A 177 -3.48 18.65 -3.83
CA PHE A 177 -2.64 17.68 -4.56
C PHE A 177 -2.57 18.03 -6.04
N MET A 178 -3.67 18.50 -6.62
CA MET A 178 -3.69 18.96 -8.02
C MET A 178 -2.72 20.12 -8.23
N ARG A 179 -2.79 21.14 -7.37
CA ARG A 179 -1.88 22.30 -7.40
C ARG A 179 -0.43 21.85 -7.25
N PHE A 180 -0.15 21.04 -6.25
CA PHE A 180 1.19 20.51 -6.00
C PHE A 180 1.77 19.75 -7.21
N LEU A 181 0.99 18.85 -7.81
CA LEU A 181 1.45 18.06 -8.96
C LEU A 181 1.68 18.93 -10.21
N LEU A 182 0.82 19.94 -10.44
CA LEU A 182 0.99 20.90 -11.53
C LEU A 182 2.24 21.78 -11.34
N GLU A 183 2.50 22.23 -10.11
CA GLU A 183 3.71 22.98 -9.75
C GLU A 183 4.98 22.15 -9.92
N LYS A 184 4.93 20.84 -9.61
CA LYS A 184 6.02 19.88 -9.87
C LYS A 184 6.17 19.51 -11.35
N GLY A 185 5.34 20.08 -12.24
CA GLY A 185 5.51 20.02 -13.69
C GLY A 185 4.74 18.89 -14.38
N ILE A 186 3.76 18.25 -13.73
CA ILE A 186 2.96 17.24 -14.42
C ILE A 186 2.19 17.87 -15.60
N VAL A 187 2.16 17.16 -16.74
CA VAL A 187 1.45 17.63 -17.92
C VAL A 187 -0.05 17.35 -17.77
N ALA A 188 -0.83 18.40 -17.56
CA ALA A 188 -2.29 18.38 -17.45
C ALA A 188 -3.02 17.83 -18.71
N GLY A 189 -2.31 17.72 -19.84
CA GLY A 189 -2.86 17.26 -21.12
C GLY A 189 -2.81 15.75 -21.34
N LEU A 190 -2.28 14.96 -20.39
CA LEU A 190 -2.24 13.51 -20.52
C LEU A 190 -3.67 12.97 -20.58
N ARG A 191 -4.02 12.30 -21.68
CA ARG A 191 -5.37 11.79 -21.91
C ARG A 191 -5.62 10.52 -21.11
N ASP A 192 -6.70 10.53 -20.34
CA ASP A 192 -7.44 9.32 -19.96
C ASP A 192 -8.59 9.05 -20.94
N PHE A 193 -9.18 7.86 -20.87
CA PHE A 193 -10.33 7.49 -21.71
C PHE A 193 -11.66 8.08 -21.21
N GLN A 194 -11.71 8.66 -20.01
CA GLN A 194 -12.96 9.05 -19.32
C GLN A 194 -13.36 10.53 -19.47
N VAL A 195 -12.71 11.32 -20.33
CA VAL A 195 -13.12 12.73 -20.55
C VAL A 195 -12.92 13.60 -19.28
N ARG A 196 -12.02 13.23 -18.35
CA ARG A 196 -11.61 14.15 -17.26
C ARG A 196 -10.66 15.25 -17.74
N LEU A 197 -10.22 15.18 -19.01
CA LEU A 197 -9.42 16.22 -19.64
C LEU A 197 -10.05 17.62 -19.59
N ARG A 198 -11.39 17.71 -19.65
CA ARG A 198 -12.09 19.00 -19.56
C ARG A 198 -11.99 19.58 -18.16
N GLU A 199 -12.12 18.74 -17.13
CA GLU A 199 -11.97 19.14 -15.73
C GLU A 199 -10.52 19.49 -15.43
N ILE A 200 -9.55 18.66 -15.85
CA ILE A 200 -8.12 18.98 -15.68
C ILE A 200 -7.75 20.32 -16.35
N ARG A 201 -8.22 20.56 -17.58
CA ARG A 201 -7.97 21.84 -18.28
C ARG A 201 -8.67 23.02 -17.60
N ARG A 202 -9.91 22.83 -17.14
CA ARG A 202 -10.66 23.83 -16.38
C ARG A 202 -9.91 24.18 -15.10
N TRP A 203 -9.52 23.19 -14.32
CA TRP A 203 -8.78 23.38 -13.07
C TRP A 203 -7.41 24.00 -13.29
N LYS A 204 -6.67 23.62 -14.35
CA LYS A 204 -5.43 24.32 -14.71
C LYS A 204 -5.68 25.81 -14.92
N TRP A 205 -6.77 26.17 -15.59
CA TRP A 205 -7.13 27.56 -15.86
C TRP A 205 -7.59 28.32 -14.60
N GLU A 206 -8.32 27.66 -13.70
CA GLU A 206 -8.77 28.23 -12.42
C GLU A 206 -7.62 28.38 -11.42
N ILE A 207 -6.70 27.41 -11.35
CA ILE A 207 -5.53 27.42 -10.45
C ILE A 207 -4.48 28.45 -10.89
N MET A 208 -4.26 28.65 -12.19
CA MET A 208 -3.29 29.63 -12.72
C MET A 208 -3.76 31.08 -12.69
N LYS A 209 -5.00 31.36 -12.25
CA LYS A 209 -5.55 32.72 -12.09
C LYS A 209 -5.52 33.25 -10.66
N LEU A 210 -5.22 32.37 -9.70
CA LEU A 210 -5.01 32.69 -8.28
C LEU A 210 -3.52 32.82 -8.02
#